data_AF-A0AAE1TD10-F1
#
_entry.id   AF-A0AAE1TD10-F1
#
_cell.length_a   1.000
_cell.length_b   1.000
_cell.length_c   1.000
_cell.angle_alpha   90.00
_cell.angle_beta   90.00
_cell.angle_gamma   90.00
#
_symmetry.space_group_name_H-M   'P 1'
#
loop_
_entity.id
_entity.type
_entity.pdbx_description
1 polymer ?
#
loop_
_entity_poly.entity_id
_entity_poly.type
_entity_poly.pdbx_seq_one_letter_code
_entity_poly.pdbx_strand_id
1 'polypeptide(L)'
;MSEFVDDRHQLLHVLRNPDGTFTRFLEDPHTPPSPDPSLPILVLTKDMTINQSNNTWLRLFLPRKALERPSNNSKLPLIFFFHGGGFIYPSVASTILHDFCSTMATDIGAVVASLDYRLNPEHRLPAAYVDAVGHSTGSKPALMIG
;
A
#
# COMPACT_ATOMS: atom_id res chain seq x y z
N MET A 1 5.17 37.30 -22.38
CA MET A 1 5.24 37.27 -20.91
C MET A 1 4.95 35.83 -20.48
N SER A 2 5.94 35.09 -20.01
CA SER A 2 5.71 33.76 -19.43
C SER A 2 5.14 33.96 -18.02
N GLU A 3 3.86 33.65 -17.82
CA GLU A 3 3.35 33.50 -16.48
C GLU A 3 4.03 32.28 -15.86
N PHE A 4 4.85 32.52 -14.83
CA PHE A 4 5.27 31.48 -13.90
C PHE A 4 4.02 31.02 -13.14
N VAL A 5 3.29 30.09 -13.74
CA VAL A 5 2.24 29.35 -13.04
C VAL A 5 2.96 28.39 -12.10
N ASP A 6 2.71 28.56 -10.81
CA ASP A 6 3.17 27.76 -9.66
C ASP A 6 3.20 26.25 -9.95
N ASP A 7 4.30 25.76 -10.52
CA ASP A 7 4.39 24.38 -10.98
C ASP A 7 4.98 23.45 -9.91
N ARG A 8 4.31 23.42 -8.75
CA ARG A 8 4.57 22.44 -7.70
C ARG A 8 4.32 21.00 -8.15
N HIS A 9 3.63 20.80 -9.26
CA HIS A 9 3.27 19.48 -9.79
C HIS A 9 4.46 18.85 -10.56
N GLN A 10 5.26 19.62 -11.31
CA GLN A 10 6.48 19.17 -11.97
C GLN A 10 7.53 18.65 -10.98
N LEU A 11 7.64 19.26 -9.79
CA LEU A 11 8.53 18.78 -8.73
C LEU A 11 8.11 17.40 -8.18
N LEU A 12 6.84 17.04 -8.31
CA LEU A 12 6.24 15.81 -7.83
C LEU A 12 6.05 14.76 -8.95
N HIS A 13 6.62 15.01 -10.14
CA HIS A 13 6.44 14.18 -11.33
C HIS A 13 4.96 13.93 -11.68
N VAL A 14 4.10 14.91 -11.39
CA VAL A 14 2.68 14.90 -11.75
C VAL A 14 2.39 16.08 -12.65
N LEU A 15 1.62 15.87 -13.71
CA LEU A 15 1.14 16.95 -14.58
C LEU A 15 -0.37 17.01 -14.52
N ARG A 16 -0.90 18.21 -14.30
CA ARG A 16 -2.32 18.47 -14.49
C ARG A 16 -2.59 18.68 -15.98
N ASN A 17 -3.44 17.83 -16.55
CA ASN A 17 -3.83 17.91 -17.95
C ASN A 17 -4.88 19.02 -18.18
N PRO A 18 -5.06 19.50 -19.42
CA PRO A 18 -6.06 20.52 -19.75
C PRO A 18 -7.51 20.12 -19.42
N ASP A 19 -7.81 18.82 -19.48
CA ASP A 19 -9.12 18.25 -19.13
C ASP A 19 -9.37 18.13 -17.61
N GLY A 20 -8.36 18.50 -16.79
CA GLY A 20 -8.42 18.44 -15.34
C GLY A 20 -8.01 17.10 -14.72
N THR A 21 -7.66 16.10 -15.53
CA THR A 21 -7.03 14.86 -15.07
C THR A 21 -5.56 15.08 -14.71
N PHE A 22 -4.92 14.06 -14.14
CA PHE A 22 -3.52 14.12 -13.77
C PHE A 22 -2.74 12.93 -14.32
N THR A 23 -1.55 13.20 -14.84
CA THR A 23 -0.61 12.18 -15.32
C THR A 23 0.56 12.09 -14.37
N ARG A 24 0.91 10.88 -13.93
CA ARG A 24 2.10 10.58 -13.13
C ARG A 24 3.19 10.07 -14.06
N PHE A 25 4.38 10.66 -14.03
CA PHE A 25 5.51 10.30 -14.90
C PHE A 25 6.55 9.38 -14.25
N LEU A 26 6.33 8.98 -13.00
CA LEU A 26 7.15 7.98 -12.36
C LEU A 26 6.77 6.60 -12.92
N GLU A 27 7.68 5.99 -13.67
CA GLU A 27 7.61 4.55 -13.95
C GLU A 27 7.87 3.82 -12.64
N ASP A 28 6.81 3.23 -12.10
CA ASP A 28 6.88 2.43 -10.90
C ASP A 28 6.84 0.95 -11.32
N PRO A 29 7.97 0.21 -11.30
CA PRO A 29 7.94 -1.21 -11.61
C PRO A 29 7.05 -1.91 -10.58
N HIS A 30 6.18 -2.80 -11.07
CA HIS A 30 5.24 -3.51 -10.22
C HIS A 30 5.66 -4.97 -10.04
N THR A 31 5.60 -5.45 -8.80
CA THR A 31 5.78 -6.87 -8.47
C THR A 31 4.41 -7.53 -8.31
N PRO A 32 4.11 -8.64 -9.02
CA PRO A 32 2.86 -9.37 -8.87
C PRO A 32 2.79 -10.09 -7.51
N PRO A 33 1.59 -10.39 -6.99
CA PRO A 33 1.47 -11.20 -5.78
C PRO A 33 1.89 -12.64 -6.05
N SER A 34 2.43 -13.31 -5.04
CA SER A 34 2.91 -14.69 -5.11
C SER A 34 2.33 -15.51 -3.94
N PRO A 35 1.12 -16.08 -4.09
CA PRO A 35 0.40 -16.74 -3.00
C PRO A 35 0.70 -18.24 -2.87
N ASP A 36 1.40 -18.84 -3.85
CA ASP A 36 1.63 -20.28 -3.90
C ASP A 36 2.70 -20.73 -2.88
N PRO A 37 2.32 -21.51 -1.85
CA PRO A 37 3.24 -21.97 -0.81
C PRO A 37 4.29 -22.96 -1.33
N SER A 38 4.10 -23.56 -2.50
CA SER A 38 5.04 -24.51 -3.10
C SER A 38 6.30 -23.82 -3.66
N LEU A 39 6.22 -22.52 -3.96
CA LEU A 39 7.36 -21.75 -4.46
C LEU A 39 8.43 -21.57 -3.36
N PRO A 40 9.73 -21.53 -3.69
CA PRO A 40 10.80 -21.37 -2.71
C PRO A 40 11.03 -19.89 -2.32
N ILE A 41 9.96 -19.17 -1.97
CA ILE A 41 10.00 -17.73 -1.61
C ILE A 41 9.85 -17.50 -0.11
N LEU A 42 10.51 -16.48 0.44
CA LEU A 42 10.53 -16.21 1.88
C LEU A 42 9.22 -15.62 2.42
N VAL A 43 8.46 -14.94 1.58
CA VAL A 43 7.20 -14.26 1.93
C VAL A 43 6.17 -14.58 0.86
N LEU A 44 5.02 -15.08 1.29
CA LEU A 44 3.85 -15.24 0.42
C LEU A 44 3.09 -13.93 0.38
N THR A 45 2.62 -13.55 -0.81
CA THR A 45 1.87 -12.31 -1.00
C THR A 45 0.54 -12.55 -1.68
N LYS A 46 -0.49 -11.82 -1.23
CA LYS A 46 -1.85 -11.92 -1.78
C LYS A 46 -2.55 -10.57 -1.74
N ASP A 47 -3.17 -10.22 -2.86
CA ASP A 47 -3.98 -9.01 -2.97
C ASP A 47 -5.42 -9.28 -2.53
N MET A 48 -6.00 -8.34 -1.79
CA MET A 48 -7.36 -8.43 -1.27
C MET A 48 -8.06 -7.07 -1.37
N THR A 49 -9.18 -7.04 -2.07
CA THR A 49 -10.04 -5.85 -2.12
C THR A 49 -10.65 -5.57 -0.75
N ILE A 50 -10.59 -4.31 -0.32
CA ILE A 50 -11.18 -3.82 0.94
C ILE A 50 -12.49 -3.07 0.67
N ASN A 51 -12.50 -2.21 -0.35
CA ASN A 51 -13.70 -1.50 -0.76
C ASN A 51 -13.74 -1.37 -2.28
N GLN A 52 -14.70 -2.08 -2.89
CA GLN A 52 -14.92 -2.07 -4.33
C GLN A 52 -15.29 -0.69 -4.87
N SER A 53 -16.09 0.10 -4.14
CA SER A 53 -16.56 1.42 -4.63
C SER A 53 -15.46 2.47 -4.64
N ASN A 54 -14.51 2.37 -3.71
CA ASN A 54 -13.36 3.26 -3.63
C ASN A 54 -12.13 2.71 -4.38
N ASN A 55 -12.23 1.52 -4.98
CA ASN A 55 -11.13 0.78 -5.58
C ASN A 55 -9.91 0.64 -4.63
N THR A 56 -10.16 0.44 -3.34
CA THR A 56 -9.09 0.26 -2.35
C THR A 56 -8.90 -1.21 -2.05
N TRP A 57 -7.65 -1.63 -1.97
CA TRP A 57 -7.24 -3.00 -1.74
C TRP A 57 -5.99 -3.01 -0.86
N LEU A 58 -5.60 -4.17 -0.36
CA LEU A 58 -4.34 -4.34 0.36
C LEU A 58 -3.59 -5.55 -0.16
N ARG A 59 -2.29 -5.55 0.05
CA ARG A 59 -1.45 -6.74 -0.11
C ARG A 59 -1.10 -7.30 1.27
N LEU A 60 -1.43 -8.56 1.49
CA LEU A 60 -0.95 -9.33 2.63
C LEU A 60 0.43 -9.89 2.32
N PHE A 61 1.32 -9.85 3.31
CA PHE A 61 2.65 -10.44 3.31
C PHE A 61 2.73 -11.41 4.49
N LEU A 62 2.84 -12.70 4.19
CA LEU A 62 2.93 -13.77 5.18
C LEU A 62 4.34 -14.38 5.14
N PRO A 63 5.15 -14.23 6.19
CA PRO A 63 6.48 -14.84 6.22
C PRO A 63 6.37 -16.36 6.25
N ARG A 64 7.13 -17.07 5.41
CA ARG A 64 7.07 -18.54 5.26
C ARG A 64 7.23 -19.28 6.58
N LYS A 65 8.09 -18.78 7.47
CA LYS A 65 8.28 -19.34 8.83
C LYS A 65 6.98 -19.49 9.61
N ALA A 66 5.92 -18.73 9.27
CA ALA A 66 4.59 -18.87 9.84
C ALA A 66 3.91 -20.21 9.49
N LEU A 67 4.19 -20.77 8.31
CA LEU A 67 3.63 -22.05 7.84
C LEU A 67 4.29 -23.26 8.49
N GLU A 68 5.55 -23.11 8.91
CA GLU A 68 6.37 -24.18 9.48
C GLU A 68 6.17 -24.32 11.00
N ARG A 69 5.47 -23.37 11.62
CA ARG A 69 5.23 -23.41 13.06
C ARG A 69 4.25 -24.53 13.40
N PRO A 70 4.57 -25.35 14.43
CA PRO A 70 3.62 -26.34 14.93
C PRO A 70 2.31 -25.65 15.35
N SER A 71 1.21 -26.39 15.29
CA SER A 71 -0.16 -25.92 15.53
C SER A 71 -0.44 -25.42 16.95
N ASN A 72 0.58 -25.28 17.80
CA ASN A 72 0.52 -24.65 19.12
C ASN A 72 0.51 -23.10 19.02
N ASN A 73 -0.53 -22.59 18.33
CA ASN A 73 -1.31 -21.38 18.64
C ASN A 73 -0.66 -19.99 18.80
N SER A 74 0.64 -19.79 18.52
CA SER A 74 1.18 -18.41 18.50
C SER A 74 0.83 -17.70 17.19
N LYS A 75 -0.28 -16.95 17.18
CA LYS A 75 -0.60 -16.02 16.09
C LYS A 75 0.52 -14.98 15.96
N LEU A 76 0.90 -14.68 14.72
CA LEU A 76 1.81 -13.56 14.46
C LEU A 76 1.12 -12.22 14.73
N PRO A 77 1.86 -11.18 15.15
CA PRO A 77 1.34 -9.82 15.11
C PRO A 77 0.97 -9.43 13.68
N LEU A 78 -0.04 -8.57 13.56
CA LEU A 78 -0.48 -7.97 12.30
C LEU A 78 -0.05 -6.50 12.28
N ILE A 79 0.64 -6.10 11.23
CA ILE A 79 1.07 -4.72 10.98
C ILE A 79 0.24 -4.18 9.81
N PHE A 80 -0.49 -3.09 10.03
CA PHE A 80 -1.08 -2.31 8.96
C PHE A 80 -0.05 -1.29 8.49
N PHE A 81 0.34 -1.36 7.22
CA PHE A 81 1.33 -0.48 6.62
C PHE A 81 0.65 0.45 5.61
N PHE A 82 1.01 1.73 5.67
CA PHE A 82 0.55 2.78 4.78
C PHE A 82 1.78 3.38 4.13
N HIS A 83 1.86 3.28 2.80
CA HIS A 83 3.05 3.73 2.11
C HIS A 83 3.19 5.27 2.15
N GLY A 84 4.41 5.75 1.89
CA GLY A 84 4.71 7.18 1.79
C GLY A 84 4.39 7.76 0.41
N GLY A 85 5.17 8.78 0.00
CA GLY A 85 5.10 9.41 -1.33
C GLY A 85 4.06 10.53 -1.46
N GLY A 86 3.84 11.26 -0.34
CA GLY A 86 3.07 12.52 -0.34
C GLY A 86 1.58 12.35 -0.67
N PHE A 87 1.05 11.14 -0.51
CA PHE A 87 -0.30 10.73 -0.94
C PHE A 87 -0.50 10.79 -2.47
N ILE A 88 0.56 10.90 -3.26
CA ILE A 88 0.47 11.08 -4.72
C ILE A 88 0.97 9.84 -5.46
N TYR A 89 1.92 9.12 -4.87
CA TYR A 89 2.53 7.87 -5.32
C TYR A 89 3.10 7.16 -4.08
N PRO A 90 3.66 5.94 -4.14
CA PRO A 90 3.53 4.90 -5.16
C PRO A 90 2.23 4.10 -5.00
N SER A 91 2.08 2.95 -5.66
CA SER A 91 1.07 1.91 -5.31
C SER A 91 1.70 0.84 -4.43
N VAL A 92 0.91 0.10 -3.65
CA VAL A 92 1.36 -1.11 -2.92
C VAL A 92 1.99 -2.17 -3.83
N ALA A 93 1.65 -2.18 -5.12
CA ALA A 93 2.28 -3.07 -6.10
C ALA A 93 3.70 -2.67 -6.49
N SER A 94 4.13 -1.43 -6.19
CA SER A 94 5.50 -0.93 -6.39
C SER A 94 6.52 -1.92 -5.86
N THR A 95 7.51 -2.28 -6.68
CA THR A 95 8.57 -3.20 -6.29
C THR A 95 9.32 -2.71 -5.06
N ILE A 96 9.57 -1.40 -4.94
CA ILE A 96 10.25 -0.83 -3.77
C ILE A 96 9.44 -1.05 -2.49
N LEU A 97 8.12 -0.82 -2.54
CA LEU A 97 7.25 -1.04 -1.39
C LEU A 97 7.02 -2.53 -1.10
N HIS A 98 6.94 -3.36 -2.15
CA HIS A 98 6.84 -4.80 -2.03
C HIS A 98 8.05 -5.39 -1.30
N ASP A 99 9.26 -5.01 -1.72
CA ASP A 99 10.51 -5.47 -1.11
C ASP A 99 10.60 -5.02 0.34
N PHE A 100 10.27 -3.74 0.61
CA PHE A 100 10.26 -3.20 1.97
C PHE A 100 9.29 -3.95 2.89
N CYS A 101 8.04 -4.19 2.45
CA CYS A 101 7.06 -4.94 3.23
C CYS A 101 7.46 -6.40 3.42
N SER A 102 8.12 -7.01 2.43
CA SER A 102 8.63 -8.37 2.51
C SER A 102 9.73 -8.49 3.56
N THR A 103 10.73 -7.59 3.53
CA THR A 103 11.78 -7.51 4.56
C THR A 103 11.18 -7.25 5.95
N MET A 104 10.22 -6.35 6.05
CA MET A 104 9.52 -6.08 7.32
C MET A 104 8.83 -7.33 7.88
N ALA A 105 8.12 -8.09 7.03
CA ALA A 105 7.44 -9.31 7.43
C ALA A 105 8.42 -10.38 7.94
N THR A 106 9.58 -10.53 7.29
CA THR A 106 10.60 -11.50 7.70
C THR A 106 11.33 -11.10 8.98
N ASP A 107 11.73 -9.84 9.08
CA ASP A 107 12.62 -9.36 10.13
C ASP A 107 11.87 -9.22 11.46
N ILE A 108 10.63 -8.73 11.43
CA ILE A 108 9.78 -8.63 12.60
C ILE A 108 9.14 -9.99 12.93
N GLY A 109 8.96 -10.85 11.92
CA GLY A 109 8.17 -12.08 12.05
C GLY A 109 6.69 -11.76 12.25
N ALA A 110 6.15 -10.88 11.40
CA ALA A 110 4.78 -10.39 11.45
C ALA A 110 4.06 -10.64 10.12
N VAL A 111 2.73 -10.69 10.15
CA VAL A 111 1.94 -10.49 8.93
C VAL A 111 1.89 -8.99 8.66
N VAL A 112 2.22 -8.56 7.44
CA VAL A 112 2.08 -7.16 7.01
C VAL A 112 0.89 -7.05 6.07
N ALA A 113 0.02 -6.08 6.31
CA ALA A 113 -1.10 -5.72 5.46
C ALA A 113 -0.87 -4.29 4.95
N SER A 114 -0.39 -4.19 3.71
CA SER A 114 -0.06 -2.91 3.07
C SER A 114 -1.26 -2.38 2.28
N LEU A 115 -1.81 -1.22 2.68
CA LEU A 115 -3.03 -0.66 2.08
C LEU A 115 -2.72 0.23 0.87
N ASP A 116 -3.41 -0.03 -0.24
CA ASP A 116 -3.44 0.81 -1.44
C ASP A 116 -4.65 1.75 -1.32
N TYR A 117 -4.38 2.94 -0.79
CA TYR A 117 -5.39 3.97 -0.51
C TYR A 117 -5.52 4.95 -1.67
N ARG A 118 -6.62 5.71 -1.72
CA ARG A 118 -6.84 6.68 -2.80
C ARG A 118 -5.85 7.84 -2.74
N LEU A 119 -5.30 8.17 -3.90
CA LEU A 119 -4.24 9.17 -4.05
C LEU A 119 -4.76 10.57 -4.40
N ASN A 120 -4.02 11.57 -3.95
CA ASN A 120 -4.02 12.91 -4.48
C ASN A 120 -3.47 12.92 -5.92
N PRO A 121 -3.90 13.89 -6.73
CA PRO A 121 -4.88 14.95 -6.44
C PRO A 121 -6.35 14.58 -6.75
N GLU A 122 -6.62 13.41 -7.33
CA GLU A 122 -7.97 12.94 -7.69
C GLU A 122 -8.85 12.78 -6.43
N HIS A 123 -8.25 12.31 -5.33
CA HIS A 123 -8.91 12.12 -4.06
C HIS A 123 -8.19 12.88 -2.96
N ARG A 124 -8.57 14.15 -2.80
CA ARG A 124 -8.00 15.01 -1.75
C ARG A 124 -8.20 14.43 -0.36
N LEU A 125 -7.26 14.74 0.54
CA LEU A 125 -7.47 14.50 1.96
C LEU A 125 -8.82 15.08 2.39
N PRO A 126 -9.61 14.35 3.20
CA PRO A 126 -9.22 13.21 4.04
C PRO A 126 -9.39 11.81 3.42
N ALA A 127 -9.54 11.67 2.09
CA ALA A 127 -9.85 10.38 1.46
C ALA A 127 -8.96 9.20 1.91
N ALA A 128 -7.63 9.38 1.87
CA ALA A 128 -6.68 8.36 2.32
C ALA A 128 -6.87 7.95 3.80
N TYR A 129 -7.21 8.89 4.68
CA TYR A 129 -7.48 8.59 6.09
C TYR A 129 -8.77 7.81 6.29
N VAL A 130 -9.80 8.15 5.50
CA VAL A 130 -11.08 7.42 5.49
C VAL A 130 -10.87 5.99 5.02
N ASP A 131 -10.01 5.78 4.01
CA ASP A 131 -9.66 4.44 3.53
C ASP A 131 -8.87 3.66 4.59
N ALA A 132 -7.98 4.32 5.34
CA ALA A 132 -7.16 3.70 6.39
C ALA A 132 -7.94 3.22 7.61
N VAL A 133 -8.89 4.01 8.09
CA VAL A 133 -9.73 3.63 9.24
C VAL A 133 -10.74 2.55 8.84
N GLY A 134 -11.04 2.45 7.54
CA GLY A 134 -12.15 1.67 7.01
C GLY A 134 -13.49 2.26 7.45
N HIS A 135 -14.50 2.21 6.58
CA HIS A 135 -15.89 2.36 7.03
C HIS A 135 -16.31 1.08 7.79
N SER A 136 -15.74 0.85 8.97
CA SER A 136 -16.26 -0.15 9.89
C SER A 136 -17.29 0.53 10.79
N THR A 137 -18.55 0.19 10.60
CA THR A 137 -19.55 0.34 11.65
C THR A 137 -19.16 -0.64 12.78
N GLY A 138 -18.23 -0.27 13.67
CA GLY A 138 -18.13 -0.92 14.98
C GLY A 138 -16.79 -1.47 15.48
N SER A 139 -15.61 -1.10 14.97
CA SER A 139 -14.37 -1.42 15.70
C SER A 139 -13.28 -0.35 15.55
N LYS A 140 -12.74 0.07 16.70
CA LYS A 140 -11.72 1.12 16.82
C LYS A 140 -10.40 0.67 16.16
N PRO A 141 -9.70 1.53 15.40
CA PRO A 141 -8.42 1.17 14.82
C PRO A 141 -7.31 1.12 15.89
N ALA A 142 -6.45 0.11 15.79
CA ALA A 142 -5.21 -0.01 16.53
C ALA A 142 -4.08 0.79 15.84
N LEU A 143 -3.20 1.35 16.66
CA LEU A 143 -1.99 2.15 16.40
C LEU A 143 -1.45 2.15 14.96
N MET A 144 -1.49 3.34 14.33
CA MET A 144 -0.76 3.70 13.11
C MET A 144 0.66 4.14 13.50
N ILE A 145 1.69 3.51 12.96
CA ILE A 145 3.07 4.05 13.02
C ILE A 145 3.38 4.57 11.62
N GLY A 146 3.61 5.88 11.50
CA GLY A 146 4.13 6.55 10.32
C GLY A 146 5.59 6.92 10.48
#